data_AF-A0A318L2F7-F1
#
_entry.id   AF-A0A318L2F7-F1
#
_cell.length_a   1.000
_cell.length_b   1.000
_cell.length_c   1.000
_cell.angle_alpha   90.00
_cell.angle_beta   90.00
_cell.angle_gamma   90.00
#
_symmetry.space_group_name_H-M   'P 1'
#
loop_
_entity.id
_entity.type
_entity.pdbx_description
1 polymer ?
#
loop_
_entity_poly.entity_id
_entity_poly.type
_entity_poly.pdbx_seq_one_letter_code
_entity_poly.pdbx_strand_id
1 'polypeptide(L)'
;MQRLQAFKYELMPDGQQVRQMRRFVFNKALALQKERYEQGEKKLGYAGLCKLLTEWRNSTETAWLADAPVHPLQQALKDLERAYSNFFAKRADFPRCKKKTSPIIAVPPQNTSRTCPCCGHVSAANRQTQAKFECVECGFEENADVVGAINILRAGHARLACEVSGAVMLPAAGTHRSDSGVAQCRA
;
A
#
# COMPACT_ATOMS: atom_id res chain seq x y z
N MET A 1 45.91 2.23 17.73
CA MET A 1 44.63 2.53 18.43
C MET A 1 43.51 2.46 17.41
N GLN A 2 42.57 1.52 17.56
CA GLN A 2 41.34 1.52 16.76
C GLN A 2 40.36 2.52 17.38
N ARG A 3 39.88 3.48 16.58
CA ARG A 3 38.92 4.50 17.01
C ARG A 3 37.52 3.90 16.87
N LEU A 4 36.89 3.54 17.99
CA LEU A 4 35.50 3.10 18.00
C LEU A 4 34.61 4.32 17.80
N GLN A 5 33.89 4.37 16.68
CA GLN A 5 32.83 5.36 16.42
C GLN A 5 31.47 4.69 16.58
N ALA A 6 30.59 5.30 17.37
CA ALA A 6 29.20 4.92 17.47
C ALA A 6 28.37 5.85 16.58
N PHE A 7 27.54 5.26 15.71
CA PHE A 7 26.62 5.99 14.85
C PHE A 7 25.21 5.85 15.42
N LYS A 8 24.54 6.98 15.66
CA LYS A 8 23.11 7.00 16.00
C LYS A 8 22.32 7.13 14.71
N TYR A 9 21.48 6.15 14.42
CA TYR A 9 20.58 6.16 13.28
C TYR A 9 19.13 6.22 13.79
N GLU A 10 18.28 6.97 13.08
CA GLU A 10 16.84 6.99 13.29
C GLU A 10 16.19 6.31 12.09
N LEU A 11 15.43 5.24 12.34
CA LEU A 11 14.67 4.59 11.28
C LEU A 11 13.44 5.44 10.98
N MET A 12 13.52 6.20 9.89
CA MET A 12 12.41 7.00 9.42
C MET A 12 11.35 6.09 8.79
N PRO A 13 10.06 6.21 9.17
CA PRO A 13 9.02 5.40 8.58
C PRO A 13 8.85 5.73 7.10
N ASP A 14 8.58 4.70 6.30
CA ASP A 14 8.31 4.85 4.88
C ASP A 14 6.99 5.60 4.63
N GLY A 15 6.80 6.11 3.40
CA GLY A 15 5.61 6.87 3.05
C GLY A 15 4.30 6.10 3.24
N GLN A 16 4.31 4.77 3.12
CA GLN A 16 3.15 3.92 3.36
C GLN A 16 2.84 3.80 4.85
N GLN A 17 3.85 3.56 5.69
CA GLN A 17 3.74 3.53 7.15
C GLN A 17 3.18 4.85 7.67
N VAL A 18 3.70 5.99 7.20
CA VAL A 18 3.20 7.33 7.55
C VAL A 18 1.72 7.50 7.18
N ARG A 19 1.29 7.02 6.00
CA ARG A 19 -0.13 7.06 5.61
C ARG A 19 -1.00 6.18 6.52
N GLN A 20 -0.52 5.01 6.92
CA GLN A 20 -1.27 4.08 7.77
C GLN A 20 -1.46 4.64 9.18
N MET A 21 -0.39 5.17 9.81
CA MET A 21 -0.49 5.77 11.14
C MET A 21 -1.38 7.02 11.15
N ARG A 22 -1.28 7.88 10.13
CA ARG A 22 -2.15 9.06 9.99
C ARG A 22 -3.61 8.68 9.82
N ARG A 23 -3.89 7.66 9.00
CA ARG A 23 -5.24 7.12 8.81
C ARG A 23 -5.81 6.59 10.12
N PHE A 24 -5.02 5.83 10.89
CA PHE A 24 -5.43 5.30 12.18
C PHE A 24 -5.84 6.41 13.15
N VAL A 25 -4.95 7.40 13.37
CA VAL A 25 -5.21 8.52 14.28
C VAL A 25 -6.42 9.35 13.84
N PHE A 26 -6.54 9.65 12.54
CA PHE A 26 -7.69 10.37 12.01
C PHE A 26 -9.01 9.63 12.28
N ASN A 27 -9.05 8.32 12.00
CA ASN A 27 -10.26 7.52 12.16
C ASN A 27 -10.64 7.36 13.64
N LYS A 28 -9.66 7.12 14.51
CA LYS A 28 -9.89 6.99 15.96
C LYS A 28 -10.42 8.29 16.56
N ALA A 29 -9.83 9.43 16.19
CA ALA A 29 -10.31 10.75 16.62
C ALA A 29 -11.71 11.09 16.07
N LEU A 30 -12.00 10.72 14.82
CA LEU A 30 -13.32 10.93 14.23
C LEU A 30 -14.39 10.08 14.93
N ALA A 31 -14.09 8.81 15.24
CA ALA A 31 -15.01 7.94 15.97
C ALA A 31 -15.34 8.50 17.35
N LEU A 32 -14.31 8.91 18.11
CA LEU A 32 -14.51 9.53 19.41
C LEU A 32 -15.36 10.80 19.35
N GLN A 33 -15.16 11.66 18.34
CA GLN A 33 -15.99 12.86 18.21
C GLN A 33 -17.45 12.55 17.87
N LYS A 34 -17.72 11.44 17.18
CA LYS A 34 -19.09 10.99 16.93
C LYS A 34 -19.74 10.45 18.20
N GLU A 35 -19.04 9.62 18.96
CA GLU A 35 -19.52 9.10 20.26
C GLU A 35 -19.85 10.24 21.22
N ARG A 36 -18.97 11.25 21.32
CA ARG A 36 -19.22 12.44 22.14
C ARG A 36 -20.44 13.22 21.68
N TYR A 37 -20.64 13.34 20.36
CA TYR A 37 -21.81 14.00 19.81
C TYR A 37 -23.11 13.23 20.12
N GLU A 38 -23.09 11.90 20.01
CA GLU A 38 -24.21 11.03 20.38
C GLU A 38 -24.56 11.15 21.87
N GLN A 39 -23.56 11.36 22.72
CA GLN A 39 -23.72 11.66 24.15
C GLN A 39 -24.17 13.11 24.44
N GLY A 40 -24.32 13.95 23.42
CA GLY A 40 -24.70 15.37 23.57
C GLY A 40 -23.56 16.27 24.07
N GLU A 41 -22.33 15.77 24.09
CA GLU A 41 -21.16 16.54 24.51
C GLU A 41 -20.63 17.46 23.40
N LYS A 42 -19.90 18.49 23.81
CA LYS A 42 -19.23 19.39 22.87
C LYS A 42 -18.03 18.69 22.20
N LYS A 43 -17.82 19.04 20.93
CA LYS A 43 -16.65 18.62 20.15
C LYS A 43 -15.36 19.07 20.84
N LEU A 44 -14.38 18.16 20.92
CA LEU A 44 -13.02 18.51 21.34
C LEU A 44 -12.28 19.33 20.28
N GLY A 45 -11.62 20.40 20.71
CA GLY A 45 -10.63 21.11 19.91
C GLY A 45 -9.30 20.35 19.82
N TYR A 46 -8.38 20.86 18.98
CA TYR A 46 -7.04 20.26 18.79
C TYR A 46 -6.29 19.97 20.09
N ALA A 47 -6.31 20.89 21.06
CA ALA A 47 -5.62 20.70 22.34
C ALA A 47 -6.17 19.48 23.13
N GLY A 48 -7.48 19.26 23.09
CA GLY A 48 -8.11 18.09 23.71
C GLY A 48 -7.75 16.78 22.98
N LEU A 49 -7.75 16.81 21.65
CA LEU A 49 -7.33 15.66 20.84
C LEU A 49 -5.85 15.30 21.06
N CYS A 50 -4.98 16.28 21.28
CA CYS A 50 -3.57 16.02 21.59
C CYS A 50 -3.37 15.35 22.95
N LYS A 51 -4.19 15.67 23.96
CA LYS A 51 -4.16 14.96 25.26
C LYS A 51 -4.50 13.49 25.10
N LEU A 52 -5.58 13.20 24.37
CA LEU A 52 -5.99 11.83 24.05
C LEU A 52 -4.95 11.09 23.20
N LEU A 53 -4.27 11.78 22.28
CA LEU A 53 -3.19 11.18 21.50
C LEU A 53 -2.04 10.73 22.40
N THR A 54 -1.69 11.51 23.42
CA THR A 54 -0.69 11.11 24.42
C THR A 54 -1.15 9.87 25.18
N GLU A 55 -2.42 9.81 25.59
CA GLU A 55 -2.99 8.62 26.24
C GLU A 55 -2.93 7.39 25.32
N TRP A 56 -3.29 7.54 24.04
CA TRP A 56 -3.19 6.44 23.07
C TRP A 56 -1.74 5.97 22.90
N ARG A 57 -0.78 6.88 22.80
CA ARG A 57 0.65 6.52 22.69
C ARG A 57 1.18 5.77 23.91
N ASN A 58 0.56 5.96 25.08
CA ASN A 58 0.96 5.30 26.32
C ASN A 58 0.13 4.04 26.62
N SER A 59 -0.92 3.76 25.83
CA SER A 59 -1.78 2.59 26.03
C SER A 59 -1.14 1.31 25.49
N THR A 60 -1.37 0.20 26.19
CA THR A 60 -0.85 -1.14 25.81
C THR A 60 -1.44 -1.64 24.49
N GLU A 61 -2.69 -1.28 24.19
CA GLU A 61 -3.37 -1.66 22.94
C GLU A 61 -2.75 -1.03 21.69
N THR A 62 -2.16 0.16 21.83
CA THR A 62 -1.48 0.86 20.72
C THR A 62 -0.01 1.11 21.03
N ALA A 63 0.68 0.09 21.54
CA ALA A 63 2.11 0.15 21.84
C ALA A 63 2.95 0.60 20.64
N TRP A 64 2.61 0.15 19.43
CA TRP A 64 3.29 0.56 18.18
C TRP A 64 3.18 2.06 17.86
N LEU A 65 2.24 2.78 18.48
CA LEU A 65 2.08 4.23 18.29
C LEU A 65 3.06 5.04 19.15
N ALA A 66 3.63 4.43 20.20
CA ALA A 66 4.65 5.06 21.04
C ALA A 66 5.91 5.38 20.22
N ASP A 67 6.35 4.43 19.39
CA ASP A 67 7.54 4.55 18.55
C ASP A 67 7.31 5.38 17.27
N ALA A 68 6.05 5.71 16.97
CA ALA A 68 5.71 6.49 15.78
C ALA A 68 6.09 7.98 15.94
N PRO A 69 6.56 8.64 14.87
CA PRO A 69 6.89 10.06 14.93
C PRO A 69 5.65 10.89 15.24
N VAL A 70 5.75 11.80 16.21
CA VAL A 70 4.60 12.56 16.72
C VAL A 70 4.04 13.57 15.71
N HIS A 71 4.89 14.15 14.86
CA HIS A 71 4.50 15.21 13.93
C HIS A 71 3.45 14.76 12.90
N PRO A 72 3.60 13.62 12.20
CA PRO A 72 2.55 13.07 11.34
C PRO A 72 1.20 12.85 12.05
N LEU A 73 1.23 12.38 13.30
CA LEU A 73 0.01 12.09 14.08
C LEU A 73 -0.72 13.38 14.44
N GLN A 74 0.01 14.39 14.92
CA GLN A 74 -0.55 15.72 15.19
C GLN A 74 -1.10 16.38 13.93
N GLN A 75 -0.43 16.22 12.78
CA GLN A 75 -0.95 16.73 11.52
C GLN A 75 -2.28 16.06 11.13
N ALA A 76 -2.44 14.75 11.37
CA ALA A 76 -3.71 14.07 11.14
C ALA A 76 -4.86 14.64 11.99
N LEU A 77 -4.58 15.06 13.24
CA LEU A 77 -5.56 15.74 14.11
C LEU A 77 -5.90 17.15 13.60
N LYS A 78 -4.92 17.91 13.12
CA LYS A 78 -5.15 19.23 12.49
C LYS A 78 -5.98 19.09 11.22
N ASP A 79 -5.74 18.07 10.42
CA ASP A 79 -6.51 17.78 9.21
C ASP A 79 -7.98 17.48 9.57
N LEU A 80 -8.23 16.74 10.66
CA LEU A 80 -9.58 16.50 11.18
C LEU A 80 -10.25 17.80 11.64
N GLU A 81 -9.54 18.63 12.41
CA GLU A 81 -10.07 19.91 12.88
C GLU A 81 -10.45 20.82 11.71
N ARG A 82 -9.57 20.95 10.71
CA ARG A 82 -9.83 21.69 9.47
C ARG A 82 -11.05 21.15 8.73
N ALA A 83 -11.22 19.83 8.66
CA ALA A 83 -12.37 19.21 8.00
C ALA A 83 -13.69 19.62 8.69
N TYR A 84 -13.73 19.62 10.03
CA TYR A 84 -14.89 20.12 10.77
C TYR A 84 -15.10 21.63 10.58
N SER A 85 -14.04 22.44 10.63
CA SER A 85 -14.16 23.89 10.40
C SER A 85 -14.75 24.19 9.01
N ASN A 86 -14.32 23.45 7.99
CA ASN A 86 -14.88 23.57 6.64
C ASN A 86 -16.34 23.10 6.56
N PHE A 87 -16.70 22.04 7.28
CA PHE A 87 -18.08 21.56 7.38
C PHE A 87 -19.01 22.60 8.02
N PHE A 88 -18.63 23.16 9.18
CA PHE A 88 -19.41 24.22 9.83
C PHE A 88 -19.48 25.50 8.99
N ALA A 89 -18.44 25.80 8.21
CA ALA A 89 -18.44 26.89 7.24
C ALA A 89 -19.22 26.58 5.94
N LYS A 90 -19.88 25.41 5.83
CA LYS A 90 -20.61 24.93 4.65
C LYS A 90 -19.77 24.89 3.36
N ARG A 91 -18.45 24.73 3.49
CA ARG A 91 -17.51 24.61 2.35
C ARG A 91 -17.22 23.16 1.96
N ALA A 92 -17.57 22.21 2.81
CA ALA A 92 -17.33 20.79 2.61
C ALA A 92 -18.38 19.95 3.34
N ASP A 93 -18.51 18.68 2.93
CA ASP A 93 -19.35 17.70 3.62
C ASP A 93 -18.74 17.25 4.95
N PHE A 94 -19.55 16.55 5.74
CA PHE A 94 -19.14 15.98 7.03
C PHE A 94 -17.90 15.06 6.88
N PRO A 95 -16.91 15.15 7.80
CA PRO A 95 -15.72 14.32 7.74
C PRO A 95 -16.04 12.81 7.77
N ARG A 96 -15.54 12.06 6.76
CA ARG A 96 -15.76 10.62 6.65
C ARG A 96 -14.53 9.82 7.08
N CYS A 97 -14.77 8.62 7.59
CA CYS A 97 -13.70 7.67 7.92
C CYS A 97 -12.86 7.39 6.66
N LYS A 98 -11.54 7.45 6.82
CA LYS A 98 -10.56 7.19 5.77
C LYS A 98 -10.46 5.68 5.59
N LYS A 99 -10.85 5.18 4.41
CA LYS A 99 -10.73 3.76 4.06
C LYS A 99 -9.28 3.43 3.69
N LYS A 100 -8.89 2.16 3.83
CA LYS A 100 -7.67 1.64 3.20
C LYS A 100 -7.98 1.49 1.72
N THR A 101 -7.84 2.56 0.96
CA THR A 101 -7.94 2.49 -0.50
C THR A 101 -6.60 2.00 -1.02
N SER A 102 -6.52 0.72 -1.37
CA SER A 102 -5.50 0.26 -2.31
C SER A 102 -5.89 0.82 -3.69
N PRO A 103 -4.98 1.47 -4.42
CA PRO A 103 -5.28 1.89 -5.78
C PRO A 103 -5.69 0.66 -6.59
N ILE A 104 -6.86 0.72 -7.23
CA ILE A 104 -7.31 -0.31 -8.17
C ILE A 104 -6.74 0.07 -9.52
N ILE A 105 -5.91 -0.81 -10.06
CA ILE A 105 -5.20 -0.58 -11.30
C ILE A 105 -5.74 -1.58 -12.29
N ALA A 106 -6.43 -1.08 -13.31
CA ALA A 106 -6.87 -1.92 -14.40
C ALA A 106 -5.62 -2.46 -15.10
N VAL A 107 -5.56 -3.77 -15.32
CA VAL A 107 -4.54 -4.47 -16.10
C VAL A 107 -5.26 -5.23 -17.22
N PRO A 108 -4.73 -5.29 -18.45
CA PRO A 108 -5.36 -6.04 -19.53
C PRO A 108 -5.26 -7.53 -19.19
N PRO A 109 -6.35 -8.30 -19.31
CA PRO A 109 -6.35 -9.70 -18.88
C PRO A 109 -5.63 -10.63 -19.86
N GLN A 110 -5.19 -10.14 -21.03
CA GLN A 110 -4.66 -10.98 -22.09
C GLN A 110 -3.35 -11.66 -21.65
N ASN A 111 -3.26 -12.96 -21.92
CA ASN A 111 -2.09 -13.80 -21.69
C ASN A 111 -1.58 -13.90 -20.24
N THR A 112 -2.25 -13.30 -19.25
CA THR A 112 -1.85 -13.35 -17.84
C THR A 112 -1.73 -14.77 -17.29
N SER A 113 -2.53 -15.70 -17.81
CA SER A 113 -2.50 -17.11 -17.42
C SER A 113 -1.71 -18.02 -18.37
N ARG A 114 -1.08 -17.45 -19.41
CA ARG A 114 -0.28 -18.15 -20.43
C ARG A 114 1.19 -17.75 -20.41
N THR A 115 1.52 -16.61 -19.80
CA THR A 115 2.89 -16.12 -19.61
C THR A 115 3.55 -16.84 -18.44
N CYS A 116 4.75 -17.39 -18.67
CA CYS A 116 5.54 -17.97 -17.58
C CYS A 116 6.12 -16.86 -16.68
N PRO A 117 5.94 -16.95 -15.35
CA PRO A 117 6.52 -15.98 -14.43
C PRO A 117 8.03 -16.17 -14.24
N CYS A 118 8.61 -17.32 -14.59
CA CYS A 118 10.06 -17.52 -14.47
C CYS A 118 10.81 -16.96 -15.69
N CYS A 119 10.42 -17.35 -16.92
CA CYS A 119 11.18 -17.02 -18.14
C CYS A 119 10.47 -16.01 -19.08
N GLY A 120 9.19 -15.70 -18.85
CA GLY A 120 8.43 -14.78 -19.71
C GLY A 120 7.82 -15.42 -20.97
N HIS A 121 8.06 -16.72 -21.24
CA HIS A 121 7.50 -17.41 -22.39
C HIS A 121 5.96 -17.37 -22.41
N VAL A 122 5.35 -17.01 -23.55
CA VAL A 122 3.90 -16.98 -23.73
C VAL A 122 3.48 -18.06 -24.70
N SER A 123 2.72 -19.04 -24.22
CA SER A 123 2.16 -20.10 -25.07
C SER A 123 0.80 -20.55 -24.57
N ALA A 124 -0.10 -20.89 -25.50
CA ALA A 124 -1.38 -21.51 -25.16
C ALA A 124 -1.17 -22.89 -24.49
N ALA A 125 -0.08 -23.59 -24.85
CA ALA A 125 0.26 -24.88 -24.28
C ALA A 125 0.71 -24.80 -22.81
N ASN A 126 1.08 -23.59 -22.32
CA ASN A 126 1.47 -23.42 -20.93
C ASN A 126 0.31 -23.63 -19.95
N ARG A 127 -0.94 -23.46 -20.41
CA ARG A 127 -2.16 -23.65 -19.62
C ARG A 127 -3.10 -24.61 -20.35
N GLN A 128 -2.92 -25.91 -20.10
CA GLN A 128 -3.71 -26.96 -20.73
C GLN A 128 -5.08 -27.16 -20.04
N THR A 129 -5.15 -26.91 -18.73
CA THR A 129 -6.38 -27.03 -17.95
C THR A 129 -6.63 -25.77 -17.12
N GLN A 130 -7.81 -25.68 -16.49
CA GLN A 130 -8.15 -24.54 -15.65
C GLN A 130 -7.14 -24.34 -14.50
N ALA A 131 -6.66 -25.44 -13.90
CA ALA A 131 -5.81 -25.40 -12.72
C ALA A 131 -4.32 -25.66 -12.99
N LYS A 132 -3.94 -26.40 -14.04
CA LYS A 132 -2.53 -26.75 -14.28
C LYS A 132 -1.84 -25.73 -15.19
N PHE A 133 -0.72 -25.20 -14.74
CA PHE A 133 0.24 -24.46 -15.55
C PHE A 133 1.57 -25.22 -15.60
N GLU A 134 2.14 -25.36 -16.80
CA GLU A 134 3.47 -25.95 -17.01
C GLU A 134 4.13 -25.24 -18.19
N CYS A 135 5.25 -24.56 -17.96
CA CYS A 135 5.92 -23.83 -19.02
C CYS A 135 6.65 -24.79 -19.97
N VAL A 136 6.30 -24.74 -21.26
CA VAL A 136 6.95 -25.58 -22.29
C VAL A 136 8.42 -25.24 -22.55
N GLU A 137 8.90 -24.07 -22.09
CA GLU A 137 10.28 -23.63 -22.32
C GLU A 137 11.19 -23.88 -21.12
N CYS A 138 10.73 -23.61 -19.89
CA CYS A 138 11.57 -23.76 -18.69
C CYS A 138 11.09 -24.82 -17.69
N GLY A 139 9.96 -25.49 -17.95
CA GLY A 139 9.41 -26.52 -17.06
C GLY A 139 8.82 -26.00 -15.76
N PHE A 140 8.62 -24.68 -15.60
CA PHE A 140 7.98 -24.13 -14.40
C PHE A 140 6.54 -24.63 -14.28
N GLU A 141 6.23 -25.29 -13.17
CA GLU A 141 4.91 -25.84 -12.85
C GLU A 141 4.30 -25.11 -11.65
N GLU A 142 3.01 -24.74 -11.76
CA GLU A 142 2.23 -24.17 -10.66
C GLU A 142 0.73 -24.20 -11.00
N ASN A 143 -0.12 -23.75 -10.08
CA ASN A 143 -1.52 -23.49 -10.37
C ASN A 143 -1.69 -22.28 -11.31
N ALA A 144 -2.48 -22.43 -12.37
CA ALA A 144 -2.70 -21.40 -13.38
C ALA A 144 -3.33 -20.10 -12.81
N ASP A 145 -4.14 -20.20 -11.74
CA ASP A 145 -4.71 -19.03 -11.07
C ASP A 145 -3.64 -18.26 -10.27
N VAL A 146 -2.69 -18.98 -9.64
CA VAL A 146 -1.54 -18.38 -8.95
C VAL A 146 -0.62 -17.69 -9.96
N VAL A 147 -0.32 -18.35 -11.09
CA VAL A 147 0.44 -17.75 -12.20
C VAL A 147 -0.25 -16.50 -12.75
N GLY A 148 -1.57 -16.57 -12.95
CA GLY A 148 -2.39 -15.43 -13.34
C GLY A 148 -2.25 -14.26 -12.37
N ALA A 149 -2.34 -14.52 -11.06
CA ALA A 149 -2.19 -13.50 -10.03
C ALA A 149 -0.78 -12.86 -10.02
N ILE A 150 0.28 -13.66 -10.17
CA ILE A 150 1.67 -13.17 -10.25
C ILE A 150 1.83 -12.22 -11.46
N ASN A 151 1.33 -12.62 -12.62
CA ASN A 151 1.46 -11.82 -13.84
C ASN A 151 0.60 -10.55 -13.79
N ILE A 152 -0.59 -10.60 -13.21
CA ILE A 152 -1.44 -9.42 -12.96
C ILE A 152 -0.73 -8.44 -12.02
N LEU A 153 -0.15 -8.93 -10.92
CA LEU A 153 0.59 -8.10 -9.97
C LEU A 153 1.78 -7.40 -10.65
N ARG A 154 2.58 -8.14 -11.42
CA ARG A 154 3.72 -7.59 -12.18
C ARG A 154 3.29 -6.51 -13.17
N ALA A 155 2.23 -6.76 -13.94
CA ALA A 155 1.70 -5.79 -14.89
C ALA A 155 1.11 -4.55 -14.20
N GLY A 156 0.47 -4.72 -13.03
CA GLY A 156 -0.02 -3.60 -12.21
C GLY A 156 1.10 -2.71 -11.69
N HIS A 157 2.18 -3.31 -11.18
CA HIS A 157 3.38 -2.57 -10.75
C HIS A 157 4.05 -1.82 -11.90
N ALA A 158 4.14 -2.45 -13.08
CA ALA A 158 4.72 -1.81 -14.26
C ALA A 158 3.91 -0.56 -14.69
N ARG A 159 2.57 -0.63 -14.63
CA ARG A 159 1.70 0.52 -14.91
C ARG A 159 1.88 1.67 -13.92
N LEU A 160 1.94 1.36 -12.62
CA LEU A 160 2.25 2.36 -11.59
C LEU A 160 3.55 3.09 -11.87
N ALA A 161 4.61 2.35 -12.22
CA ALA A 161 5.92 2.93 -12.46
C ALA A 161 5.92 3.89 -13.66
N CYS A 162 5.20 3.55 -14.74
CA CYS A 162 5.07 4.40 -15.93
C CYS A 162 4.27 5.68 -15.66
N GLU A 163 3.17 5.62 -14.91
CA GLU A 163 2.38 6.80 -14.54
C GLU A 163 3.20 7.82 -13.71
N VAL A 164 4.09 7.33 -12.84
CA VAL A 164 4.98 8.17 -12.04
C VAL A 164 6.11 8.78 -12.88
N SER A 165 6.51 8.12 -13.97
CA SER A 165 7.67 8.51 -14.80
C SER A 165 7.29 9.29 -16.08
N GLY A 166 6.00 9.38 -16.43
CA GLY A 166 5.53 10.01 -17.67
C GLY A 166 5.91 9.25 -18.96
N ALA A 167 6.39 8.02 -18.84
CA ALA A 167 6.83 7.21 -19.98
C ALA A 167 5.67 6.37 -20.53
N VAL A 168 5.36 6.53 -21.82
CA VAL A 168 4.38 5.68 -22.54
C VAL A 168 5.01 4.31 -22.79
N MET A 169 4.37 3.23 -22.31
CA MET A 169 4.74 1.87 -22.65
C MET A 169 4.50 1.62 -24.15
N LEU A 170 5.57 1.33 -24.90
CA LEU A 170 5.46 0.71 -26.22
C LEU A 170 4.86 -0.71 -26.06
N PRO A 171 4.01 -1.17 -27.00
CA PRO A 171 3.55 -2.55 -27.00
C PRO A 171 4.78 -3.46 -27.09
N ALA A 172 4.84 -4.50 -26.26
CA ALA A 172 5.87 -5.51 -26.34
C ALA A 172 5.78 -6.22 -27.70
N ALA A 173 6.47 -5.68 -28.70
CA ALA A 173 6.79 -6.37 -29.93
C ALA A 173 7.69 -7.54 -29.54
N GLY A 174 7.26 -8.75 -29.92
CA GLY A 174 7.99 -9.97 -29.62
C GLY A 174 9.45 -9.85 -30.06
N THR A 175 10.37 -9.98 -29.12
CA THR A 175 11.80 -10.07 -29.42
C THR A 175 12.21 -11.54 -29.30
N HIS A 176 12.72 -12.06 -30.40
CA HIS A 176 13.47 -13.31 -30.45
C HIS A 176 14.68 -13.28 -29.49
N ARG A 177 15.08 -14.50 -29.09
CA ARG A 177 16.12 -14.89 -28.15
C ARG A 177 17.48 -14.19 -28.32
N SER A 178 18.11 -13.93 -27.18
CA SER A 178 19.54 -14.13 -27.01
C SER A 178 19.74 -15.30 -26.04
N ASP A 179 20.38 -16.36 -26.51
CA ASP A 179 20.86 -17.49 -25.71
C ASP A 179 21.78 -16.97 -24.61
N SER A 180 21.48 -17.30 -23.35
CA SER A 180 22.40 -17.79 -22.30
C SER A 180 21.87 -17.50 -20.89
N GLY A 181 21.79 -18.55 -20.09
CA GLY A 181 21.47 -18.49 -18.66
C GLY A 181 20.24 -19.29 -18.29
N VAL A 182 20.44 -20.56 -17.95
CA VAL A 182 19.45 -21.36 -17.22
C VAL A 182 19.19 -20.66 -15.89
N ALA A 183 18.18 -19.79 -15.84
CA ALA A 183 17.71 -19.22 -14.61
C ALA A 183 17.09 -20.36 -13.79
N GLN A 184 17.79 -20.79 -12.74
CA GLN A 184 17.27 -21.76 -11.78
C GLN A 184 16.02 -21.18 -11.12
N CYS A 185 14.85 -21.62 -11.61
CA CYS A 185 13.57 -21.39 -10.95
C CYS A 185 13.58 -22.24 -9.66
N ARG A 186 13.68 -21.61 -8.48
CA ARG A 186 13.36 -22.30 -7.21
C ARG A 186 11.84 -22.26 -7.02
N ALA A 187 11.28 -23.41 -6.64
CA ALA A 187 9.92 -23.58 -6.16
C ALA A 187 9.64 -22.69 -4.94
#